data_AF-A0A969XS92-F1
#
_entry.id   AF-A0A969XS92-F1
#
_cell.length_a   1.000
_cell.length_b   1.000
_cell.length_c   1.000
_cell.angle_alpha   90.00
_cell.angle_beta   90.00
_cell.angle_gamma   90.00
#
_symmetry.space_group_name_H-M   'P 1'
#
loop_
_entity.id
_entity.type
_entity.pdbx_description
1 polymer ?
#
loop_
_entity_poly.entity_id
_entity_poly.type
_entity_poly.pdbx_seq_one_letter_code
_entity_poly.pdbx_strand_id
1 'polypeptide(L)'
;MPPLEKVVLLKLIVTEKNIAAKKLADILAGGKPKAGKVSSTAVYTFQRDGEEWMSIGLKGHVLGVDFPQQLVYGGGEWDAVWDDDAITAPVVIPASLATPPWPKKKPFTAGGVDLKTWKLAALPYLVWAPVGKTPAERELIRALKSAAKKADEIVIATDFDREGELIGSDAAALVREVNKKAPIRRARFSALTRGEVVRAFDELVSV
;
A
#
# COMPACT_ATOMS: atom_id res chain seq x y z
N MET A 1 -20.46 19.46 36.29
CA MET A 1 -20.29 19.03 34.88
C MET A 1 -18.79 18.97 34.62
N PRO A 2 -18.18 17.80 34.38
CA PRO A 2 -16.79 17.77 33.93
C PRO A 2 -16.70 18.50 32.57
N PRO A 3 -15.61 19.24 32.29
CA PRO A 3 -15.43 19.85 30.98
C PRO A 3 -15.43 18.75 29.92
N LEU A 4 -16.20 18.94 28.85
CA LEU A 4 -16.14 18.08 27.67
C LEU A 4 -14.69 18.06 27.19
N GLU A 5 -14.06 16.89 27.25
CA GLU A 5 -12.73 16.67 26.71
C GLU A 5 -12.77 17.08 25.23
N LYS A 6 -11.98 18.09 24.83
CA LYS A 6 -11.87 18.46 23.42
C LYS A 6 -11.33 17.25 22.68
N VAL A 7 -12.19 16.62 21.88
CA VAL A 7 -11.78 15.55 20.96
C VAL A 7 -10.89 16.19 19.90
N VAL A 8 -9.59 15.95 20.00
CA VAL A 8 -8.61 16.37 18.99
C VAL A 8 -8.63 15.32 17.89
N LEU A 9 -9.08 15.69 16.70
CA LEU A 9 -9.10 14.79 15.54
C LEU A 9 -7.70 14.62 14.99
N LEU A 10 -7.34 13.37 14.64
CA LEU A 10 -6.08 13.03 14.00
C LEU A 10 -6.24 12.85 12.50
N LYS A 11 -5.53 13.68 11.72
CA LYS A 11 -5.43 13.56 10.26
C LYS A 11 -4.11 12.94 9.84
N LEU A 12 -4.17 11.86 9.07
CA LEU A 12 -2.99 11.17 8.54
C LEU A 12 -2.72 11.55 7.09
N ILE A 13 -1.61 12.24 6.84
CA ILE A 13 -1.11 12.55 5.50
C ILE A 13 -0.18 11.42 5.04
N VAL A 14 -0.47 10.84 3.88
CA VAL A 14 0.38 9.84 3.24
C VAL A 14 1.01 10.44 1.98
N THR A 15 2.33 10.46 1.93
CA THR A 15 3.10 10.97 0.78
C THR A 15 3.92 9.86 0.14
N GLU A 16 4.39 10.07 -1.08
CA GLU A 16 5.19 9.07 -1.80
C GLU A 16 6.56 8.79 -1.14
N LYS A 17 7.19 9.81 -0.55
CA LYS A 17 8.56 9.76 -0.02
C LYS A 17 8.67 10.49 1.30
N ASN A 18 9.55 10.00 2.19
CA ASN A 18 9.77 10.63 3.51
C ASN A 18 10.20 12.11 3.44
N ILE A 19 10.96 12.51 2.41
CA ILE A 19 11.35 13.91 2.22
C ILE A 19 10.12 14.80 1.96
N ALA A 20 9.14 14.30 1.20
CA ALA A 20 7.89 15.00 0.93
C ALA A 20 7.03 15.11 2.20
N ALA A 21 6.90 14.03 2.98
CA ALA A 21 6.21 14.06 4.28
C ALA A 21 6.77 15.16 5.20
N LYS A 22 8.10 15.19 5.36
CA LYS A 22 8.78 16.20 6.18
C LYS A 22 8.49 17.61 5.68
N LYS A 23 8.65 17.84 4.36
CA LYS A 23 8.47 19.16 3.76
C LYS A 23 7.02 19.64 3.85
N LEU A 24 6.03 18.75 3.67
CA LEU A 24 4.62 19.07 3.90
C LEU A 24 4.38 19.44 5.36
N ALA A 25 4.91 18.68 6.32
CA ALA A 25 4.80 19.02 7.73
C ALA A 25 5.42 20.38 8.05
N ASP A 26 6.60 20.70 7.48
CA ASP A 26 7.25 22.00 7.67
C ASP A 26 6.46 23.17 7.05
N ILE A 27 5.74 22.93 5.95
CA ILE A 27 4.90 23.95 5.29
C ILE A 27 3.58 24.16 6.06
N LEU A 28 2.91 23.07 6.43
CA LEU A 28 1.57 23.08 7.01
C LEU A 28 1.56 23.39 8.50
N ALA A 29 2.65 23.11 9.21
CA ALA A 29 2.75 23.43 10.62
C ALA A 29 2.83 24.96 10.83
N GLY A 30 2.09 25.46 11.81
CA GLY A 30 2.25 26.84 12.32
C GLY A 30 3.55 27.05 13.12
N GLY A 31 4.41 26.02 13.22
CA GLY A 31 5.66 26.00 13.95
C GLY A 31 6.52 24.83 13.49
N LYS A 32 7.51 24.43 14.30
CA LYS A 32 8.38 23.30 13.96
C LYS A 32 7.66 21.97 14.20
N PRO A 33 7.46 21.11 13.18
CA PRO A 33 6.84 19.80 13.38
C PRO A 33 7.73 18.90 14.26
N LYS A 34 7.10 18.00 15.02
CA LYS A 34 7.77 17.02 15.87
C LYS A 34 8.09 15.78 15.06
N ALA A 35 9.37 15.45 14.93
CA ALA A 35 9.79 14.18 14.34
C ALA A 35 9.56 13.03 15.34
N GLY A 36 9.06 11.92 14.83
CA GLY A 36 8.82 10.70 15.60
C GLY A 36 8.99 9.47 14.72
N LYS A 37 8.60 8.32 15.26
CA LYS A 37 8.54 7.06 14.51
C LYS A 37 7.27 6.30 14.86
N VAL A 38 6.69 5.64 13.86
CA VAL A 38 5.72 4.57 14.06
C VAL A 38 6.41 3.28 13.62
N SER A 39 6.58 2.37 14.57
CA SER A 39 7.50 1.23 14.42
C SER A 39 8.91 1.72 14.06
N SER A 40 9.44 1.36 12.89
CA SER A 40 10.73 1.81 12.36
C SER A 40 10.63 2.98 11.37
N THR A 41 9.42 3.37 10.96
CA THR A 41 9.19 4.39 9.92
C THR A 41 9.09 5.78 10.53
N ALA A 42 9.79 6.75 9.94
CA ALA A 42 9.72 8.14 10.37
C ALA A 42 8.34 8.76 10.10
N VAL A 43 7.87 9.55 11.05
CA VAL A 43 6.64 10.34 10.94
C VAL A 43 6.88 11.75 11.47
N TYR A 44 6.07 12.71 11.04
CA TYR A 44 6.15 14.09 11.50
C TYR A 44 4.77 14.55 11.96
N THR A 45 4.65 14.92 13.23
CA THR A 45 3.39 15.40 13.81
C THR A 45 3.39 16.89 14.06
N PHE A 46 2.24 17.53 13.88
CA PHE A 46 2.06 18.96 14.08
C PHE A 46 0.58 19.28 14.38
N GLN A 47 0.34 20.51 14.83
CA GLN A 47 -1.00 21.04 15.08
C GLN A 47 -1.33 22.08 14.01
N ARG A 48 -2.56 22.03 13.49
CA ARG A 48 -3.10 22.99 12.53
C ARG A 48 -4.60 23.11 12.76
N ASP A 49 -5.10 24.34 12.90
CA ASP A 49 -6.54 24.65 13.03
C ASP A 49 -7.27 23.89 14.16
N GLY A 50 -6.55 23.58 15.25
CA GLY A 50 -7.08 22.83 16.39
C GLY A 50 -7.11 21.30 16.22
N GLU A 51 -6.58 20.79 15.13
CA GLU A 51 -6.47 19.37 14.80
C GLU A 51 -5.02 18.88 14.90
N GLU A 52 -4.85 17.60 15.22
CA GLU A 52 -3.55 16.93 15.15
C GLU A 52 -3.34 16.36 13.75
N TRP A 53 -2.17 16.61 13.18
CA TRP A 53 -1.79 16.08 11.89
C TRP A 53 -0.54 15.22 12.04
N MET A 54 -0.52 14.10 11.33
CA MET A 54 0.64 13.22 11.21
C MET A 54 0.92 12.99 9.74
N SER A 55 2.15 13.23 9.31
CA SER A 55 2.59 12.85 7.97
C SER A 55 3.52 11.63 8.02
N ILE A 56 3.30 10.71 7.09
CA ILE A 56 4.14 9.54 6.83
C ILE A 56 4.53 9.54 5.36
N GLY A 57 5.79 9.22 5.08
CA GLY A 57 6.27 9.04 3.72
C GLY A 57 6.45 7.58 3.40
N LEU A 58 5.96 7.19 2.22
CA LEU A 58 6.25 5.89 1.65
C LEU A 58 7.68 5.86 1.10
N LYS A 59 8.01 4.82 0.32
CA LYS A 59 9.26 4.68 -0.41
C LYS A 59 8.97 4.39 -1.88
N GLY A 60 8.12 5.22 -2.50
CA GLY A 60 7.56 4.91 -3.82
C GLY A 60 6.50 3.80 -3.71
N HIS A 61 6.55 2.83 -4.63
CA HIS A 61 5.69 1.65 -4.60
C HIS A 61 5.95 0.77 -3.38
N VAL A 62 4.96 0.67 -2.49
CA VAL A 62 5.03 -0.20 -1.30
C VAL A 62 4.57 -1.64 -1.58
N LEU A 63 3.88 -1.82 -2.70
CA LEU A 63 3.47 -3.12 -3.23
C LEU A 63 4.31 -3.43 -4.47
N GLY A 64 4.93 -4.61 -4.49
CA GLY A 64 5.58 -5.17 -5.66
C GLY A 64 4.55 -5.86 -6.54
N VAL A 65 4.71 -5.77 -7.85
CA VAL A 65 3.86 -6.44 -8.83
C VAL A 65 4.68 -7.57 -9.44
N ASP A 66 4.27 -8.81 -9.23
CA ASP A 66 5.02 -9.98 -9.69
C ASP A 66 4.11 -11.16 -10.04
N PHE A 67 4.65 -12.12 -10.79
CA PHE A 67 4.00 -13.41 -11.04
C PHE A 67 4.03 -14.28 -9.77
N PRO A 68 3.11 -15.26 -9.65
CA PRO A 68 3.14 -16.20 -8.56
C PRO A 68 4.42 -17.02 -8.61
N GLN A 69 4.89 -17.40 -7.44
CA GLN A 69 6.04 -18.28 -7.27
C GLN A 69 5.69 -19.73 -7.58
N GLN A 70 4.42 -20.10 -7.47
CA GLN A 70 3.93 -21.45 -7.74
C GLN A 70 2.48 -21.42 -8.27
N LEU A 71 2.14 -22.45 -9.04
CA LEU A 71 0.77 -22.84 -9.32
C LEU A 71 0.52 -24.18 -8.61
N VAL A 72 -0.46 -24.23 -7.74
CA VAL A 72 -0.83 -25.44 -6.98
C VAL A 72 -2.15 -25.98 -7.54
N TYR A 73 -2.23 -27.30 -7.70
CA TYR A 73 -3.43 -27.97 -8.17
C TYR A 73 -4.00 -28.86 -7.06
N GLY A 74 -5.28 -28.66 -6.76
CA GLY A 74 -5.99 -29.41 -5.73
C GLY A 74 -7.49 -29.38 -5.99
N GLY A 75 -8.19 -30.49 -5.72
CA GLY A 75 -9.64 -30.55 -5.86
C GLY A 75 -10.19 -30.34 -7.28
N GLY A 76 -9.34 -30.43 -8.31
CA GLY A 76 -9.73 -30.12 -9.70
C GLY A 76 -9.48 -28.67 -10.12
N GLU A 77 -8.97 -27.84 -9.22
CA GLU A 77 -8.79 -26.41 -9.42
C GLU A 77 -7.32 -26.00 -9.27
N TRP A 78 -6.99 -24.84 -9.84
CA TRP A 78 -5.65 -24.26 -9.76
C TRP A 78 -5.66 -22.98 -8.94
N ASP A 79 -4.66 -22.85 -8.07
CA ASP A 79 -4.37 -21.65 -7.31
C ASP A 79 -2.98 -21.12 -7.65
N ALA A 80 -2.91 -19.82 -7.91
CA ALA A 80 -1.66 -19.07 -7.98
C ALA A 80 -1.23 -18.66 -6.58
N VAL A 81 0.07 -18.79 -6.30
CA VAL A 81 0.61 -18.60 -4.96
C VAL A 81 1.82 -17.69 -4.96
N TRP A 82 1.81 -16.67 -4.09
CA TRP A 82 2.91 -15.74 -3.87
C TRP A 82 3.39 -15.79 -2.43
N ASP A 83 4.61 -15.25 -2.23
CA ASP A 83 5.13 -14.93 -0.91
C ASP A 83 5.16 -16.13 0.06
N ASP A 84 5.66 -17.27 -0.43
CA ASP A 84 5.71 -18.55 0.31
C ASP A 84 4.35 -18.93 0.94
N ASP A 85 3.31 -18.96 0.10
CA ASP A 85 1.94 -19.38 0.43
C ASP A 85 1.11 -18.38 1.25
N ALA A 86 1.63 -17.17 1.52
CA ALA A 86 0.91 -16.14 2.25
C ALA A 86 -0.22 -15.48 1.45
N ILE A 87 -0.15 -15.51 0.11
CA ILE A 87 -1.15 -14.92 -0.79
C ILE A 87 -1.51 -15.95 -1.85
N THR A 88 -2.80 -16.23 -1.99
CA THR A 88 -3.32 -17.14 -3.01
C THR A 88 -4.44 -16.48 -3.81
N ALA A 89 -4.57 -16.88 -5.08
CA ALA A 89 -5.68 -16.47 -5.92
C ALA A 89 -6.05 -17.60 -6.89
N PRO A 90 -7.35 -17.85 -7.15
CA PRO A 90 -7.75 -18.85 -8.11
C PRO A 90 -7.29 -18.47 -9.52
N VAL A 91 -6.92 -19.46 -10.32
CA VAL A 91 -6.49 -19.29 -11.71
C VAL A 91 -7.09 -20.35 -12.59
N VAL A 92 -7.48 -19.96 -13.80
CA VAL A 92 -8.02 -20.90 -14.79
C VAL A 92 -6.90 -21.29 -15.74
N ILE A 93 -6.43 -22.53 -15.61
CA ILE A 93 -5.47 -23.14 -16.53
C ILE A 93 -6.24 -24.01 -17.54
N PRO A 94 -5.96 -23.91 -18.86
CA PRO A 94 -6.64 -24.71 -19.87
C PRO A 94 -6.51 -26.21 -19.61
N ALA A 95 -7.62 -26.95 -19.75
CA ALA A 95 -7.66 -28.41 -19.59
C ALA A 95 -6.76 -29.18 -20.59
N SER A 96 -6.28 -28.52 -21.64
CA SER A 96 -5.30 -29.08 -22.58
C SER A 96 -3.90 -29.24 -21.97
N LEU A 97 -3.60 -28.53 -20.88
CA LEU A 97 -2.35 -28.68 -20.16
C LEU A 97 -2.46 -29.80 -19.13
N ALA A 98 -1.38 -30.56 -18.97
CA ALA A 98 -1.34 -31.66 -18.00
C ALA A 98 -1.56 -31.13 -16.57
N THR A 99 -2.08 -31.99 -15.70
CA THR A 99 -2.23 -31.74 -14.26
C THR A 99 -1.32 -32.69 -13.46
N PRO A 100 -0.89 -32.32 -12.24
CA PRO A 100 -0.15 -33.21 -11.35
C PRO A 100 -1.02 -34.41 -10.90
N PRO A 101 -0.41 -35.46 -10.31
CA PRO A 101 0.96 -35.53 -9.83
C PRO A 101 2.00 -35.80 -10.92
N TRP A 102 3.15 -35.12 -10.84
CA TRP A 102 4.32 -35.37 -11.68
C TRP A 102 5.52 -35.91 -10.91
N PRO A 103 6.45 -36.61 -11.58
CA PRO A 103 7.76 -36.89 -11.01
C PRO A 103 8.44 -35.57 -10.59
N LYS A 104 9.18 -35.58 -9.46
CA LYS A 104 9.91 -34.40 -8.96
C LYS A 104 11.02 -33.97 -9.92
N LYS A 105 10.67 -33.23 -10.97
CA LYS A 105 11.58 -32.69 -11.98
C LYS A 105 11.16 -31.26 -12.29
N LYS A 106 11.88 -30.30 -11.70
CA LYS A 106 11.64 -28.87 -11.89
C LYS A 106 11.45 -28.52 -13.38
N PRO A 107 10.37 -27.82 -13.77
CA PRO A 107 9.50 -27.04 -12.89
C PRO A 107 8.31 -27.82 -12.30
N PHE A 108 8.08 -29.07 -12.70
CA PHE A 108 6.95 -29.85 -12.21
C PHE A 108 7.22 -30.46 -10.82
N THR A 109 6.23 -30.33 -9.94
CA THR A 109 6.23 -30.88 -8.59
C THR A 109 5.09 -31.90 -8.45
N ALA A 110 5.01 -32.58 -7.30
CA ALA A 110 3.91 -33.51 -7.05
C ALA A 110 2.54 -32.82 -6.94
N GLY A 111 2.51 -31.51 -6.66
CA GLY A 111 1.29 -30.75 -6.44
C GLY A 111 1.09 -29.56 -7.37
N GLY A 112 1.95 -29.38 -8.38
CA GLY A 112 1.85 -28.20 -9.24
C GLY A 112 3.12 -27.83 -10.01
N VAL A 113 3.25 -26.54 -10.32
CA VAL A 113 4.34 -25.97 -11.14
C VAL A 113 5.10 -24.93 -10.32
N ASP A 114 6.40 -25.12 -10.18
CA ASP A 114 7.33 -24.13 -9.63
C ASP A 114 7.60 -23.05 -10.67
N LEU A 115 7.32 -21.79 -10.30
CA LEU A 115 7.52 -20.60 -11.11
C LEU A 115 8.58 -19.65 -10.53
N LYS A 116 9.30 -20.04 -9.46
CA LYS A 116 10.39 -19.25 -8.86
C LYS A 116 11.55 -19.06 -9.83
N THR A 117 11.72 -19.99 -10.77
CA THR A 117 12.70 -19.86 -11.86
C THR A 117 12.03 -20.21 -13.17
N TRP A 118 11.97 -19.25 -14.08
CA TRP A 118 11.30 -19.43 -15.36
C TRP A 118 12.04 -20.47 -16.21
N LYS A 119 11.39 -21.61 -16.42
CA LYS A 119 11.87 -22.69 -17.28
C LYS A 119 10.98 -22.81 -18.49
N LEU A 120 11.56 -23.15 -19.64
CA LEU A 120 10.83 -23.33 -20.90
C LEU A 120 9.60 -24.25 -20.75
N ALA A 121 9.74 -25.33 -19.98
CA ALA A 121 8.67 -26.30 -19.72
C ALA A 121 7.49 -25.75 -18.88
N ALA A 122 7.70 -24.68 -18.09
CA ALA A 122 6.66 -24.03 -17.29
C ALA A 122 5.95 -22.89 -18.03
N LEU A 123 6.50 -22.40 -19.14
CA LEU A 123 5.91 -21.27 -19.87
C LEU A 123 4.45 -21.48 -20.27
N PRO A 124 4.00 -22.67 -20.72
CA PRO A 124 2.58 -22.88 -21.04
C PRO A 124 1.65 -22.62 -19.85
N TYR A 125 2.13 -22.80 -18.61
CA TYR A 125 1.38 -22.52 -17.38
C TYR A 125 1.54 -21.06 -16.95
N LEU A 126 2.75 -20.50 -17.04
CA LEU A 126 3.05 -19.12 -16.68
C LEU A 126 2.23 -18.10 -17.49
N VAL A 127 1.93 -18.38 -18.76
CA VAL A 127 1.09 -17.51 -19.61
C VAL A 127 -0.30 -17.26 -19.02
N TRP A 128 -0.82 -18.20 -18.23
CA TRP A 128 -2.11 -18.09 -17.56
C TRP A 128 -2.00 -17.64 -16.11
N ALA A 129 -0.79 -17.56 -15.58
CA ALA A 129 -0.57 -17.14 -14.21
C ALA A 129 -0.98 -15.66 -14.05
N PRO A 130 -1.87 -15.32 -13.10
CA PRO A 130 -2.22 -13.94 -12.82
C PRO A 130 -0.99 -13.17 -12.31
N VAL A 131 -1.03 -11.85 -12.43
CA VAL A 131 -0.06 -10.97 -11.76
C VAL A 131 -0.66 -10.52 -10.43
N GLY A 132 0.11 -10.61 -9.37
CA GLY A 132 -0.32 -10.28 -8.01
C GLY A 132 0.46 -9.13 -7.40
N LYS A 133 -0.11 -8.53 -6.35
CA LYS A 133 0.56 -7.51 -5.54
C LYS A 133 1.10 -8.14 -4.26
N THR A 134 2.40 -8.04 -4.03
CA THR A 134 3.06 -8.54 -2.82
C THR A 134 3.60 -7.37 -1.98
N PRO A 135 3.64 -7.49 -0.64
CA PRO A 135 4.22 -6.47 0.22
C PRO A 135 5.74 -6.31 0.01
N ALA A 136 6.17 -5.30 -0.77
CA ALA A 136 7.58 -5.02 -0.97
C ALA A 136 8.23 -4.40 0.28
N GLU A 137 7.51 -3.51 0.97
CA GLU A 137 7.99 -2.79 2.16
C GLU A 137 7.13 -3.12 3.39
N ARG A 138 7.24 -4.35 3.90
CA ARG A 138 6.38 -4.88 4.98
C ARG A 138 6.35 -4.01 6.24
N GLU A 139 7.50 -3.52 6.69
CA GLU A 139 7.61 -2.69 7.90
C GLU A 139 6.92 -1.33 7.72
N LEU A 140 7.05 -0.72 6.54
CA LEU A 140 6.37 0.52 6.19
C LEU A 140 4.85 0.31 6.11
N ILE A 141 4.39 -0.79 5.50
CA ILE A 141 2.97 -1.14 5.45
C ILE A 141 2.41 -1.33 6.87
N ARG A 142 3.15 -1.99 7.76
CA ARG A 142 2.77 -2.13 9.18
C ARG A 142 2.66 -0.78 9.88
N ALA A 143 3.62 0.12 9.64
CA ALA A 143 3.61 1.47 10.21
C ALA A 143 2.42 2.30 9.68
N LEU A 144 2.19 2.29 8.36
CA LEU A 144 1.05 2.95 7.71
C LEU A 144 -0.28 2.45 8.30
N LYS A 145 -0.47 1.13 8.37
CA LYS A 145 -1.68 0.54 8.94
C LYS A 145 -1.86 0.90 10.41
N SER A 146 -0.78 0.96 11.18
CA SER A 146 -0.83 1.33 12.61
C SER A 146 -1.19 2.79 12.83
N ALA A 147 -0.69 3.70 11.99
CA ALA A 147 -1.09 5.11 11.98
C ALA A 147 -2.54 5.28 11.53
N ALA A 148 -2.94 4.59 10.45
CA ALA A 148 -4.28 4.66 9.88
C ALA A 148 -5.38 4.19 10.82
N LYS A 149 -5.11 3.20 11.68
CA LYS A 149 -6.06 2.73 12.71
C LYS A 149 -6.49 3.82 13.70
N LYS A 150 -5.63 4.81 13.92
CA LYS A 150 -5.86 5.90 14.88
C LYS A 150 -6.36 7.18 14.22
N ALA A 151 -6.32 7.25 12.89
CA ALA A 151 -6.67 8.44 12.14
C ALA A 151 -8.18 8.56 11.97
N ASP A 152 -8.69 9.76 12.20
CA ASP A 152 -10.09 10.12 11.96
C ASP A 152 -10.33 10.48 10.49
N GLU A 153 -9.31 10.98 9.79
CA GLU A 153 -9.31 11.24 8.35
C GLU A 153 -7.93 10.93 7.75
N ILE A 154 -7.90 10.43 6.50
CA ILE A 154 -6.67 10.15 5.76
C ILE A 154 -6.59 11.06 4.54
N VAL A 155 -5.43 11.66 4.30
CA VAL A 155 -5.15 12.51 3.14
C VAL A 155 -4.03 11.89 2.31
N ILE A 156 -4.33 11.52 1.06
CA ILE A 156 -3.36 11.10 0.07
C ILE A 156 -2.75 12.35 -0.58
N ALA A 157 -1.44 12.49 -0.41
CA ALA A 157 -0.63 13.61 -0.86
C ALA A 157 0.60 13.11 -1.64
N THR A 158 0.38 12.13 -2.52
CA THR A 158 1.35 11.69 -3.53
C THR A 158 1.44 12.70 -4.67
N ASP A 159 2.47 12.60 -5.51
CA ASP A 159 2.68 13.51 -6.63
C ASP A 159 1.48 13.48 -7.60
N PHE A 160 1.17 14.62 -8.22
CA PHE A 160 -0.03 14.75 -9.07
C PHE A 160 0.26 14.35 -10.53
N ASP A 161 0.63 13.08 -10.69
CA ASP A 161 0.82 12.41 -11.98
C ASP A 161 0.29 10.97 -11.95
N ARG A 162 0.45 10.23 -13.05
CA ARG A 162 -0.07 8.85 -13.14
C ARG A 162 0.58 7.87 -12.16
N GLU A 163 1.86 8.06 -11.85
CA GLU A 163 2.60 7.20 -10.92
C GLU A 163 2.16 7.48 -9.49
N GLY A 164 2.10 8.76 -9.12
CA GLY A 164 1.63 9.20 -7.81
C GLY A 164 0.17 8.82 -7.54
N GLU A 165 -0.72 8.85 -8.54
CA GLU A 165 -2.10 8.36 -8.38
C GLU A 165 -2.14 6.83 -8.15
N LEU A 166 -1.29 6.05 -8.83
CA LEU A 166 -1.20 4.61 -8.59
C LEU A 166 -0.71 4.29 -7.17
N ILE A 167 0.36 4.97 -6.73
CA ILE A 167 0.89 4.82 -5.36
C ILE A 167 -0.15 5.26 -4.33
N GLY A 168 -0.86 6.36 -4.61
CA GLY A 168 -1.93 6.87 -3.78
C GLY A 168 -3.09 5.87 -3.64
N SER A 169 -3.50 5.24 -4.75
CA SER A 169 -4.52 4.19 -4.75
C SER A 169 -4.10 2.97 -3.95
N ASP A 170 -2.84 2.53 -4.06
CA ASP A 170 -2.31 1.41 -3.28
C ASP A 170 -2.29 1.73 -1.78
N ALA A 171 -1.85 2.94 -1.41
CA ALA A 171 -1.89 3.41 -0.04
C ALA A 171 -3.32 3.45 0.52
N ALA A 172 -4.28 3.97 -0.27
CA ALA A 172 -5.68 4.03 0.11
C ALA A 172 -6.28 2.63 0.34
N ALA A 173 -5.97 1.66 -0.52
CA ALA A 173 -6.39 0.27 -0.36
C ALA A 173 -5.85 -0.33 0.95
N LEU A 174 -4.55 -0.17 1.23
CA LEU A 174 -3.90 -0.67 2.45
C LEU A 174 -4.47 -0.04 3.72
N VAL A 175 -4.78 1.25 3.68
CA VAL A 175 -5.42 1.98 4.78
C VAL A 175 -6.83 1.46 5.02
N ARG A 176 -7.60 1.23 3.94
CA ARG A 176 -9.00 0.80 4.01
C ARG A 176 -9.17 -0.60 4.60
N GLU A 177 -8.17 -1.47 4.45
CA GLU A 177 -8.14 -2.77 5.13
C GLU A 177 -8.25 -2.66 6.67
N VAL A 178 -7.71 -1.59 7.26
CA VAL A 178 -7.66 -1.42 8.72
C VAL A 178 -8.55 -0.31 9.25
N ASN A 179 -8.94 0.64 8.41
CA ASN A 179 -9.85 1.73 8.76
C ASN A 179 -10.94 1.90 7.69
N LYS A 180 -12.05 1.19 7.88
CA LYS A 180 -13.18 1.14 6.94
C LYS A 180 -14.03 2.41 6.91
N LYS A 181 -13.93 3.26 7.95
CA LYS A 181 -14.88 4.36 8.18
C LYS A 181 -14.30 5.74 7.92
N ALA A 182 -13.02 5.95 8.21
CA ALA A 182 -12.41 7.27 8.06
C ALA A 182 -12.49 7.74 6.59
N PRO A 183 -12.91 9.00 6.33
CA PRO A 183 -12.84 9.57 5.00
C PRO A 183 -11.41 9.54 4.48
N ILE A 184 -11.27 9.24 3.18
CA ILE A 184 -10.01 9.38 2.45
C ILE A 184 -10.18 10.56 1.51
N ARG A 185 -9.25 11.51 1.57
CA ARG A 185 -9.20 12.68 0.69
C ARG A 185 -7.91 12.74 -0.10
N ARG A 186 -7.89 13.52 -1.17
CA ARG A 186 -6.75 13.77 -2.05
C ARG A 186 -6.38 15.25 -2.01
N ALA A 187 -5.13 15.53 -1.69
CA ALA A 187 -4.52 16.85 -1.86
C ALA A 187 -3.91 16.93 -3.26
N ARG A 188 -4.32 17.88 -4.10
CA ARG A 188 -3.80 18.01 -5.48
C ARG A 188 -2.84 19.20 -5.59
N PHE A 189 -1.57 18.92 -5.78
CA PHE A 189 -0.51 19.91 -5.98
C PHE A 189 0.59 19.36 -6.89
N SER A 190 1.24 20.22 -7.65
CA SER A 190 2.35 19.89 -8.56
C SER A 190 3.68 20.42 -8.04
N ALA A 191 3.69 21.36 -7.10
CA ALA A 191 4.92 21.79 -6.43
C ALA A 191 4.78 21.92 -4.90
N LEU A 192 5.84 21.57 -4.18
CA LEU A 192 5.96 21.71 -2.73
C LEU A 192 6.33 23.16 -2.33
N THR A 193 5.54 24.12 -2.79
CA THR A 193 5.61 25.53 -2.38
C THR A 193 4.52 25.82 -1.35
N ARG A 194 4.74 26.80 -0.46
CA ARG A 194 3.81 27.11 0.64
C ARG A 194 2.40 27.44 0.13
N GLY A 195 2.29 28.35 -0.85
CA GLY A 195 0.99 28.80 -1.34
C GLY A 195 0.17 27.68 -2.00
N GLU A 196 0.82 26.84 -2.79
CA GLU A 196 0.14 25.73 -3.48
C GLU A 196 -0.28 24.63 -2.52
N VAL A 197 0.60 24.22 -1.60
CA VAL A 197 0.30 23.19 -0.61
C VAL A 197 -0.83 23.65 0.32
N VAL A 198 -0.80 24.88 0.83
CA VAL A 198 -1.86 25.38 1.71
C VAL A 198 -3.21 25.34 0.98
N ARG A 199 -3.28 25.89 -0.24
CA ARG A 199 -4.51 25.83 -1.06
C ARG A 199 -4.98 24.39 -1.27
N ALA A 200 -4.09 23.47 -1.63
CA ALA A 200 -4.43 22.07 -1.88
C ALA A 200 -5.01 21.36 -0.65
N PHE A 201 -4.56 21.73 0.55
CA PHE A 201 -5.08 21.18 1.81
C PHE A 201 -6.34 21.89 2.31
N ASP A 202 -6.64 23.09 1.82
CA ASP A 202 -7.90 23.78 2.08
C ASP A 202 -9.01 23.29 1.12
N GLU A 203 -8.63 22.79 -0.06
CA GLU A 203 -9.53 22.33 -1.13
C GLU A 203 -9.45 20.81 -1.37
N LEU A 204 -9.38 20.02 -0.29
CA LEU A 204 -9.28 18.56 -0.39
C LEU A 204 -10.48 17.92 -1.09
N VAL A 205 -10.20 16.99 -2.00
CA VAL A 205 -11.21 16.25 -2.78
C VAL A 205 -11.43 14.87 -2.18
N SER A 206 -12.67 14.38 -2.10
CA SER A 206 -12.96 13.00 -1.66
C SER A 206 -12.46 11.97 -2.67
N VAL A 207 -11.92 10.85 -2.18
CA VAL A 207 -11.47 9.69 -2.98
C VAL A 207 -12.36 8.49 -2.72
#